data_AF-A0A4S4D6D5-F1
#
_entry.id   AF-A0A4S4D6D5-F1
#
_cell.length_a   1.000
_cell.length_b   1.000
_cell.length_c   1.000
_cell.angle_alpha   90.00
_cell.angle_beta   90.00
_cell.angle_gamma   90.00
#
_symmetry.space_group_name_H-M   'P 1'
#
loop_
_entity.id
_entity.type
_entity.pdbx_description
1 polymer ?
#
loop_
_entity_poly.entity_id
_entity_poly.type
_entity_poly.pdbx_seq_one_letter_code
_entity_poly.pdbx_strand_id
1 'polypeptide(L)'
;MIDHMVHNTINTGQKSHLPKRFVLISKRVSGLEEAMRIRSNSLGSTTVTEHHNSPKVSAHHGPSCLILIRNARERELRTSTTAKRRPPLRRGKVSQRLPVPDHIPKPPYLGSNLLPELSSEHQIHDSEGIARMRAACELAARVLDYAGTLIRPSVTTNEIDKAVHQMIIDAGAYPSPLGYGGFPKSVCTSVNECMCHGIPDSRQLQVVCFHRLELLI
;
A
#
# COMPACT_ATOMS: atom_id res chain seq x y z
N MET A 1 -29.67 -4.87 18.45
CA MET A 1 -30.05 -5.93 17.50
C MET A 1 -28.96 -6.13 16.43
N ILE A 2 -27.67 -6.01 16.80
CA ILE A 2 -26.50 -6.02 15.89
C ILE A 2 -25.49 -7.13 16.27
N ASP A 3 -25.75 -7.94 17.31
CA ASP A 3 -24.79 -8.94 17.81
C ASP A 3 -24.96 -10.37 17.27
N HIS A 4 -25.73 -10.59 16.19
CA HIS A 4 -26.05 -11.96 15.74
C HIS A 4 -25.68 -12.33 14.30
N MET A 5 -24.82 -11.56 13.62
CA MET A 5 -24.45 -11.84 12.22
C MET A 5 -22.95 -11.95 11.93
N VAL A 6 -22.10 -12.18 12.95
CA VAL A 6 -20.66 -12.43 12.74
C VAL A 6 -20.29 -13.86 13.12
N HIS A 7 -21.02 -14.86 12.62
CA HIS A 7 -20.56 -16.25 12.60
C HIS A 7 -21.31 -17.02 11.49
N ASN A 8 -20.77 -16.97 10.27
CA ASN A 8 -20.71 -18.14 9.39
C ASN A 8 -19.96 -17.83 8.09
N THR A 9 -18.86 -18.57 7.90
CA THR A 9 -18.46 -19.19 6.63
C THR A 9 -18.11 -18.28 5.46
N ILE A 10 -16.80 -18.07 5.24
CA ILE A 10 -16.14 -18.43 3.96
C ILE A 10 -14.75 -18.98 4.28
N ASN A 11 -14.71 -20.28 4.57
CA ASN A 11 -13.53 -21.11 4.40
C ASN A 11 -13.68 -21.79 3.04
N THR A 12 -13.22 -21.13 1.97
CA THR A 12 -13.02 -21.79 0.68
C THR A 12 -11.63 -21.42 0.20
N GLY A 13 -10.71 -22.36 0.36
CA GLY A 13 -9.40 -22.31 -0.25
C GLY A 13 -9.52 -22.26 -1.77
N GLN A 14 -9.42 -21.06 -2.33
CA GLN A 14 -8.96 -20.87 -3.70
C GLN A 14 -7.77 -19.93 -3.65
N LYS A 15 -6.56 -20.50 -3.70
CA LYS A 15 -5.34 -19.76 -4.00
C LYS A 15 -5.50 -19.25 -5.44
N SER A 16 -5.96 -18.01 -5.60
CA SER A 16 -5.97 -17.34 -6.90
C SER A 16 -4.52 -17.20 -7.36
N HIS A 17 -4.15 -17.98 -8.38
CA HIS A 17 -2.84 -17.94 -8.99
C HIS A 17 -2.70 -16.65 -9.80
N LEU A 18 -2.39 -15.54 -9.13
CA LEU A 18 -2.05 -14.29 -9.80
C LEU A 18 -0.72 -14.51 -10.56
N PRO A 19 -0.65 -14.25 -11.88
CA PRO A 19 0.61 -14.35 -12.61
C PRO A 19 1.63 -13.38 -12.01
N LYS A 20 2.88 -13.85 -11.87
CA LYS A 20 4.04 -13.27 -11.16
C LYS A 20 4.52 -11.85 -11.61
N ARG A 21 3.64 -11.00 -12.15
CA ARG A 21 4.00 -9.69 -12.74
C ARG A 21 3.29 -8.47 -12.15
N PHE A 22 2.36 -8.66 -11.21
CA PHE A 22 1.77 -7.55 -10.46
C PHE A 22 2.47 -7.43 -9.11
N VAL A 23 3.25 -6.36 -8.93
CA VAL A 23 3.80 -5.99 -7.63
C VAL A 23 2.98 -4.83 -7.12
N LEU A 24 2.03 -5.11 -6.22
CA LEU A 24 1.40 -4.10 -5.39
C LEU A 24 2.39 -3.73 -4.29
N ILE A 25 3.01 -2.56 -4.39
CA ILE A 25 3.79 -2.00 -3.28
C ILE A 25 2.81 -1.22 -2.39
N SER A 26 2.10 -1.96 -1.55
CA SER A 26 1.37 -1.38 -0.42
C SER A 26 2.39 -1.01 0.64
N LYS A 27 2.76 0.28 0.73
CA LYS A 27 3.45 0.77 1.92
C LYS A 27 2.39 0.92 3.00
N ARG A 28 2.22 -0.13 3.83
CA ARG A 28 1.68 0.09 5.17
C ARG A 28 2.63 1.05 5.87
N VAL A 29 2.16 2.25 6.21
CA VAL A 29 2.89 3.13 7.14
C VAL A 29 2.69 2.51 8.53
N SER A 30 3.45 1.45 8.83
CA SER A 30 3.46 0.79 10.13
C SER A 30 4.30 1.62 11.11
N GLY A 31 3.85 2.84 11.41
CA GLY A 31 4.50 3.70 12.41
C GLY A 31 4.36 3.20 13.86
N LEU A 32 3.47 2.24 14.12
CA LEU A 32 3.14 1.77 15.47
C LEU A 32 3.88 0.49 15.90
N GLU A 33 4.20 -0.43 14.98
CA GLU A 33 4.91 -1.67 15.35
C GLU A 33 6.41 -1.44 15.62
N GLU A 34 7.07 -0.56 14.84
CA GLU A 34 8.49 -0.23 15.05
C GLU A 34 8.70 0.51 16.38
N ALA A 35 7.77 1.38 16.76
CA ALA A 35 7.80 2.12 18.02
C ALA A 35 7.62 1.21 19.25
N MET A 36 6.85 0.13 19.14
CA MET A 36 6.71 -0.86 20.21
C MET A 36 7.93 -1.78 20.33
N ARG A 37 8.63 -2.07 19.22
CA ARG A 37 9.83 -2.92 19.22
C ARG A 37 11.04 -2.26 19.89
N ILE A 38 11.16 -0.94 19.79
CA ILE A 38 12.24 -0.16 20.43
C ILE A 38 12.12 -0.17 21.96
N ARG A 39 10.90 -0.26 22.51
CA ARG A 39 10.70 -0.36 23.98
C ARG A 39 11.11 -1.69 24.58
N SER A 40 11.09 -2.77 23.81
CA SER A 40 11.47 -4.12 24.29
C SER A 40 12.98 -4.38 24.35
N ASN A 41 13.81 -3.54 23.72
CA ASN A 41 15.28 -3.71 23.69
C ASN A 41 16.03 -2.90 24.76
N SER A 42 15.34 -2.12 25.62
CA SER A 42 16.00 -1.29 26.64
C SER A 42 16.03 -1.92 28.04
N LEU A 43 15.69 -3.21 28.20
CA LEU A 43 15.76 -3.91 29.48
C LEU A 43 16.40 -5.29 29.31
N GLY A 44 17.60 -5.46 29.88
CA GLY A 44 18.12 -6.78 30.26
C GLY A 44 19.34 -7.28 29.50
N SER A 45 20.52 -6.92 30.00
CA SER A 45 21.75 -7.71 29.83
C SER A 45 21.64 -8.99 30.65
N THR A 46 21.95 -10.15 30.07
CA THR A 46 22.42 -11.31 30.84
C THR A 46 23.31 -12.19 29.96
N THR A 47 24.54 -12.35 30.42
CA THR A 47 25.60 -13.19 29.85
C THR A 47 25.29 -14.67 30.07
N VAL A 48 25.30 -15.48 29.02
CA VAL A 48 25.47 -16.93 29.12
C VAL A 48 26.47 -17.37 28.06
N THR A 49 27.63 -17.82 28.53
CA THR A 49 28.64 -18.54 27.74
C THR A 49 28.20 -19.99 27.61
N GLU A 50 27.92 -20.45 26.40
CA GLU A 50 27.83 -21.89 26.10
C GLU A 50 28.86 -22.27 25.05
N HIS A 51 29.78 -23.14 25.48
CA HIS A 51 30.67 -23.91 24.64
C HIS A 51 29.86 -25.01 23.95
N HIS A 52 29.82 -25.02 22.62
CA HIS A 52 29.52 -26.24 21.87
C HIS A 52 30.46 -26.43 20.68
N ASN A 53 31.23 -27.50 20.79
CA ASN A 53 32.16 -28.05 19.83
C ASN A 53 31.38 -28.66 18.64
N SER A 54 31.81 -28.41 17.41
CA SER A 54 31.28 -29.09 16.21
C SER A 54 32.43 -29.40 15.23
N PRO A 55 32.40 -30.58 14.58
CA PRO A 55 33.53 -31.11 13.82
C PRO A 55 33.72 -30.39 12.47
N LYS A 56 34.98 -30.13 12.13
CA LYS A 56 35.40 -29.57 10.83
C LYS A 56 35.16 -30.60 9.73
N VAL A 57 34.24 -30.32 8.81
CA VAL A 57 34.14 -31.03 7.52
C VAL A 57 34.81 -30.15 6.46
N SER A 58 35.94 -30.62 5.92
CA SER A 58 36.66 -29.98 4.81
C SER A 58 35.86 -30.14 3.53
N ALA A 59 35.37 -29.04 2.97
CA ALA A 59 34.64 -29.03 1.71
C ALA A 59 35.54 -28.48 0.60
N HIS A 60 36.22 -29.39 -0.11
CA HIS A 60 36.87 -29.09 -1.39
C HIS A 60 35.81 -28.62 -2.40
N HIS A 61 35.76 -27.32 -2.69
CA HIS A 61 34.94 -26.75 -3.77
C HIS A 61 35.85 -26.16 -4.84
N GLY A 62 35.95 -26.84 -5.99
CA GLY A 62 36.61 -26.32 -7.18
C GLY A 62 35.85 -25.12 -7.78
N PRO A 63 36.53 -24.20 -8.49
CA PRO A 63 36.00 -22.90 -8.91
C PRO A 63 34.95 -22.95 -10.05
N SER A 64 34.41 -24.12 -10.39
CA SER A 64 33.63 -24.32 -11.62
C SER A 64 32.21 -23.73 -11.57
N CYS A 65 31.53 -23.75 -10.42
CA CYS A 65 30.11 -23.37 -10.34
C CYS A 65 29.88 -21.83 -10.36
N LEU A 66 30.76 -21.06 -9.72
CA LEU A 66 30.64 -19.59 -9.64
C LEU A 66 30.87 -18.91 -11.00
N ILE A 67 31.75 -19.47 -11.83
CA ILE A 67 32.04 -18.95 -13.17
C ILE A 67 30.82 -19.15 -14.09
N LEU A 68 30.14 -20.30 -13.99
CA LEU A 68 28.93 -20.57 -14.79
C LEU A 68 27.75 -19.67 -14.41
N ILE A 69 27.55 -19.39 -13.12
CA ILE A 69 26.51 -18.47 -12.63
C ILE A 69 26.78 -17.03 -13.09
N ARG A 70 28.04 -16.59 -13.04
CA ARG A 70 28.44 -15.26 -13.51
C ARG A 70 28.25 -15.12 -15.02
N ASN A 71 28.61 -16.15 -15.78
CA ASN A 71 28.41 -16.20 -17.23
C ASN A 71 26.93 -16.23 -17.65
N ALA A 72 26.05 -16.87 -16.85
CA ALA A 72 24.61 -16.87 -17.09
C ALA A 72 23.99 -15.49 -16.83
N ARG A 73 24.37 -14.83 -15.73
CA ARG A 73 23.96 -13.45 -15.42
C ARG A 73 24.45 -12.44 -16.45
N GLU A 74 25.70 -12.59 -16.91
CA GLU A 74 26.26 -11.72 -17.95
C GLU A 74 25.59 -11.95 -19.32
N ARG A 75 25.13 -13.17 -19.64
CA ARG A 75 24.33 -13.44 -20.85
C ARG A 75 22.91 -12.88 -20.75
N GLU A 76 22.24 -12.98 -19.61
CA GLU A 76 20.94 -12.33 -19.36
C GLU A 76 21.02 -10.80 -19.43
N LEU A 77 22.11 -10.20 -18.93
CA LEU A 77 22.33 -8.76 -19.08
C LEU A 77 22.62 -8.37 -20.55
N ARG A 78 23.35 -9.20 -21.30
CA ARG A 78 23.71 -8.92 -22.71
C ARG A 78 22.55 -9.13 -23.68
N THR A 79 21.62 -10.06 -23.42
CA THR A 79 20.39 -10.23 -24.23
C THR A 79 19.35 -9.14 -23.98
N SER A 80 19.49 -8.35 -22.91
CA SER A 80 18.60 -7.23 -22.56
C SER A 80 19.01 -5.88 -23.19
N THR A 81 19.65 -5.89 -24.36
CA THR A 81 20.16 -4.64 -24.99
C THR A 81 19.12 -3.88 -25.82
N THR A 82 17.87 -4.35 -25.89
CA THR A 82 16.73 -3.57 -26.40
C THR A 82 15.53 -3.70 -25.47
N ALA A 83 15.66 -3.24 -24.22
CA ALA A 83 14.47 -2.91 -23.44
C ALA A 83 13.71 -1.81 -24.19
N LYS A 84 12.65 -2.18 -24.94
CA LYS A 84 11.72 -1.22 -25.55
C LYS A 84 11.29 -0.25 -24.45
N ARG A 85 11.73 1.00 -24.53
CA ARG A 85 11.34 2.03 -23.57
C ARG A 85 9.82 2.14 -23.61
N ARG A 86 9.19 1.99 -22.44
CA ARG A 86 7.75 2.20 -22.33
C ARG A 86 7.45 3.63 -22.76
N PRO A 87 6.39 3.87 -23.55
CA PRO A 87 6.00 5.23 -23.85
C PRO A 87 5.71 5.98 -22.54
N PRO A 88 6.05 7.28 -22.45
CA PRO A 88 5.76 8.08 -21.28
C PRO A 88 4.29 8.01 -20.87
N LEU A 89 4.05 8.05 -19.56
CA LEU A 89 2.74 8.09 -18.96
C LEU A 89 1.98 9.32 -19.46
N ARG A 90 0.75 9.08 -19.94
CA ARG A 90 -0.18 10.14 -20.34
C ARG A 90 -1.39 10.08 -19.44
N ARG A 91 -1.84 11.26 -19.03
CA ARG A 91 -3.09 11.44 -18.26
C ARG A 91 -4.29 11.09 -19.15
N GLY A 92 -5.20 10.31 -18.61
CA GLY A 92 -6.53 10.05 -19.17
C GLY A 92 -7.52 11.16 -18.84
N LYS A 93 -8.80 10.91 -19.13
CA LYS A 93 -9.90 11.81 -18.76
C LYS A 93 -10.24 11.60 -17.28
N VAL A 94 -10.27 12.68 -16.51
CA VAL A 94 -10.70 12.66 -15.11
C VAL A 94 -12.22 12.87 -15.05
N SER A 95 -12.91 12.02 -14.29
CA SER A 95 -14.36 12.15 -14.09
C SER A 95 -14.69 13.29 -13.12
N GLN A 96 -15.98 13.61 -13.01
CA GLN A 96 -16.46 14.48 -11.94
C GLN A 96 -16.17 13.88 -10.55
N ARG A 97 -16.15 14.77 -9.55
CA ARG A 97 -16.00 14.43 -8.13
C ARG A 97 -17.18 13.54 -7.69
N LEU A 98 -16.89 12.53 -6.87
CA LEU A 98 -17.91 11.68 -6.28
C LEU A 98 -18.55 12.36 -5.05
N PRO A 99 -19.87 12.25 -4.85
CA PRO A 99 -20.56 12.89 -3.73
C PRO A 99 -20.28 12.15 -2.41
N VAL A 100 -20.24 12.89 -1.30
CA VAL A 100 -20.19 12.33 0.05
C VAL A 100 -21.51 12.66 0.75
N PRO A 101 -22.25 11.67 1.31
CA PRO A 101 -23.47 11.91 2.06
C PRO A 101 -23.30 12.90 3.22
N ASP A 102 -24.33 13.71 3.49
CA ASP A 102 -24.25 14.80 4.48
C ASP A 102 -24.10 14.34 5.94
N HIS A 103 -24.48 13.10 6.24
CA HIS A 103 -24.33 12.53 7.58
C HIS A 103 -22.88 12.15 7.92
N ILE A 104 -21.99 12.05 6.93
CA ILE A 104 -20.58 11.75 7.16
C ILE A 104 -19.86 13.04 7.56
N PRO A 105 -19.14 13.07 8.71
CA PRO A 105 -18.38 14.24 9.13
C PRO A 105 -17.37 14.66 8.07
N LYS A 106 -17.43 15.94 7.66
CA LYS A 106 -16.55 16.51 6.65
C LYS A 106 -15.36 17.21 7.32
N PRO A 107 -14.15 17.08 6.77
CA PRO A 107 -12.96 17.73 7.30
C PRO A 107 -12.97 19.24 7.04
N PRO A 108 -12.25 20.05 7.84
CA PRO A 108 -12.31 21.51 7.77
C PRO A 108 -11.74 22.10 6.47
N TYR A 109 -10.93 21.35 5.73
CA TYR A 109 -10.42 21.79 4.42
C TYR A 109 -11.45 21.70 3.31
N LEU A 110 -12.55 20.96 3.49
CA LEU A 110 -13.54 20.78 2.43
C LEU A 110 -14.33 22.07 2.23
N GLY A 111 -14.25 22.65 1.04
CA GLY A 111 -14.94 23.91 0.69
C GLY A 111 -14.11 25.18 0.99
N SER A 112 -12.93 25.02 1.58
CA SER A 112 -11.94 26.09 1.71
C SER A 112 -10.84 25.94 0.68
N ASN A 113 -10.31 27.06 0.17
CA ASN A 113 -9.09 27.08 -0.64
C ASN A 113 -7.82 27.18 0.22
N LEU A 114 -7.98 27.28 1.54
CA LEU A 114 -6.88 27.40 2.50
C LEU A 114 -6.59 26.01 3.10
N LEU A 115 -5.31 25.63 3.06
CA LEU A 115 -4.85 24.46 3.80
C LEU A 115 -4.84 24.78 5.31
N PRO A 116 -5.12 23.79 6.18
CA PRO A 116 -4.99 23.96 7.62
C PRO A 116 -3.56 24.37 7.98
N GLU A 117 -3.42 25.26 8.96
CA GLU A 117 -2.12 25.66 9.48
C GLU A 117 -1.43 24.45 10.14
N LEU A 118 -0.15 24.24 9.80
CA LEU A 118 0.64 23.18 10.39
C LEU A 118 1.17 23.66 11.73
N SER A 119 0.68 23.07 12.82
CA SER A 119 1.20 23.31 14.16
C SER A 119 2.68 22.89 14.25
N SER A 120 3.50 23.73 14.88
CA SER A 120 4.87 23.38 15.27
C SER A 120 4.92 22.44 16.49
N GLU A 121 3.84 22.38 17.26
CA GLU A 121 3.75 21.56 18.46
C GLU A 121 3.45 20.09 18.14
N HIS A 122 4.09 19.20 18.90
CA HIS A 122 3.84 17.76 18.82
C HIS A 122 2.47 17.41 19.43
N GLN A 123 1.63 16.75 18.66
CA GLN A 123 0.37 16.23 19.16
C GLN A 123 0.61 14.95 19.98
N ILE A 124 0.25 14.99 21.26
CA ILE A 124 0.25 13.81 22.15
C ILE A 124 -1.22 13.39 22.36
N HIS A 125 -1.58 12.21 21.87
CA HIS A 125 -2.93 11.69 21.99
C HIS A 125 -3.15 11.01 23.35
N ASP A 126 -4.33 11.21 23.92
CA ASP A 126 -4.84 10.45 25.04
C ASP A 126 -5.36 9.07 24.62
N SER A 127 -5.88 8.30 25.57
CA SER A 127 -6.38 6.95 25.30
C SER A 127 -7.52 6.92 24.27
N GLU A 128 -8.38 7.94 24.25
CA GLU A 128 -9.48 8.05 23.30
C GLU A 128 -8.97 8.40 21.90
N GLY A 129 -8.08 9.37 21.78
CA GLY A 129 -7.43 9.73 20.53
C GLY A 129 -6.71 8.54 19.89
N ILE A 130 -5.96 7.78 20.69
CA ILE A 130 -5.29 6.56 20.22
C ILE A 130 -6.31 5.52 19.74
N ALA A 131 -7.43 5.32 20.45
CA ALA A 131 -8.46 4.38 20.03
C ALA A 131 -9.10 4.78 18.68
N ARG A 132 -9.38 6.08 18.48
CA ARG A 132 -9.88 6.63 17.21
C ARG A 132 -8.88 6.42 16.07
N MET A 133 -7.58 6.67 16.31
CA MET A 133 -6.53 6.42 15.32
C MET A 133 -6.45 4.95 14.92
N ARG A 134 -6.54 4.02 15.89
CA ARG A 134 -6.56 2.57 15.59
C ARG A 134 -7.71 2.20 14.67
N ALA A 135 -8.93 2.65 14.99
CA ALA A 135 -10.10 2.38 14.16
C ALA A 135 -9.95 2.93 12.73
N ALA A 136 -9.42 4.15 12.58
CA ALA A 136 -9.13 4.74 11.27
C ALA A 136 -8.07 3.94 10.49
N CYS A 137 -6.96 3.58 11.13
CA CYS A 137 -5.91 2.77 10.50
C CYS A 137 -6.38 1.36 10.11
N GLU A 138 -7.24 0.74 10.92
CA GLU A 138 -7.85 -0.56 10.59
C GLU A 138 -8.76 -0.46 9.36
N LEU A 139 -9.56 0.60 9.26
CA LEU A 139 -10.35 0.86 8.06
C LEU A 139 -9.46 1.09 6.83
N ALA A 140 -8.40 1.89 6.97
CA ALA A 140 -7.43 2.14 5.90
C ALA A 140 -6.78 0.84 5.40
N ALA A 141 -6.41 -0.06 6.32
CA ALA A 141 -5.87 -1.36 5.96
C ALA A 141 -6.87 -2.20 5.15
N ARG A 142 -8.13 -2.29 5.62
CA ARG A 142 -9.18 -3.06 4.91
C ARG A 142 -9.46 -2.50 3.51
N VAL A 143 -9.51 -1.18 3.38
CA VAL A 143 -9.75 -0.52 2.09
C VAL A 143 -8.57 -0.73 1.14
N LEU A 144 -7.34 -0.71 1.65
CA LEU A 144 -6.14 -0.98 0.86
C LEU A 144 -6.08 -2.44 0.37
N ASP A 145 -6.44 -3.39 1.22
CA ASP A 145 -6.55 -4.80 0.85
C ASP A 145 -7.63 -5.00 -0.22
N TYR A 146 -8.82 -4.40 -0.03
CA TYR A 146 -9.89 -4.41 -1.02
C TYR A 146 -9.44 -3.82 -2.36
N ALA A 147 -8.82 -2.65 -2.35
CA ALA A 147 -8.31 -2.01 -3.56
C ALA A 147 -7.29 -2.90 -4.30
N GLY A 148 -6.47 -3.63 -3.55
CA GLY A 148 -5.55 -4.63 -4.10
C GLY A 148 -6.25 -5.74 -4.91
N THR A 149 -7.46 -6.14 -4.51
CA THR A 149 -8.26 -7.15 -5.25
C THR A 149 -8.78 -6.65 -6.60
N LEU A 150 -8.87 -5.33 -6.79
CA LEU A 150 -9.40 -4.70 -8.00
C LEU A 150 -8.34 -4.55 -9.10
N ILE A 151 -7.06 -4.66 -8.75
CA ILE A 151 -5.94 -4.42 -9.67
C ILE A 151 -5.82 -5.58 -10.65
N ARG A 152 -6.26 -5.35 -11.89
CA ARG A 152 -6.13 -6.28 -13.00
C ARG A 152 -6.01 -5.51 -14.33
N PRO A 153 -5.51 -6.13 -15.40
CA PRO A 153 -5.47 -5.50 -16.72
C PRO A 153 -6.85 -4.96 -17.13
N SER A 154 -6.83 -3.90 -17.93
CA SER A 154 -8.01 -3.25 -18.50
C SER A 154 -8.92 -2.51 -17.51
N VAL A 155 -8.77 -2.70 -16.20
CA VAL A 155 -9.41 -1.84 -15.19
C VAL A 155 -8.78 -0.45 -15.24
N THR A 156 -9.60 0.59 -15.11
CA THR A 156 -9.13 1.97 -15.01
C THR A 156 -8.85 2.36 -13.57
N THR A 157 -7.91 3.29 -13.37
CA THR A 157 -7.68 3.86 -12.04
C THR A 157 -8.93 4.56 -11.49
N ASN A 158 -9.76 5.13 -12.37
CA ASN A 158 -11.06 5.70 -12.00
C ASN A 158 -12.09 4.66 -11.51
N GLU A 159 -12.08 3.43 -12.03
CA GLU A 159 -12.94 2.35 -11.49
C GLU A 159 -12.49 1.92 -10.09
N ILE A 160 -11.17 1.87 -9.86
CA ILE A 160 -10.61 1.60 -8.54
C ILE A 160 -11.02 2.70 -7.55
N ASP A 161 -10.90 3.97 -7.93
CA ASP A 161 -11.34 5.11 -7.11
C ASP A 161 -12.82 5.04 -6.74
N LYS A 162 -13.70 4.70 -7.68
CA LYS A 162 -15.14 4.56 -7.41
C LYS A 162 -15.45 3.46 -6.39
N ALA A 163 -14.83 2.30 -6.56
CA ALA A 163 -15.04 1.17 -5.66
C ALA A 163 -14.50 1.46 -4.24
N VAL A 164 -13.30 2.04 -4.16
CA VAL A 164 -12.68 2.47 -2.90
C VAL A 164 -13.51 3.56 -2.22
N HIS A 165 -13.97 4.56 -2.98
CA HIS A 165 -14.86 5.60 -2.49
C HIS A 165 -16.10 4.99 -1.85
N GLN A 166 -16.80 4.09 -2.56
CA GLN A 166 -18.01 3.46 -2.05
C GLN A 166 -17.76 2.69 -0.74
N MET A 167 -16.68 1.90 -0.66
CA MET A 167 -16.34 1.16 0.56
C MET A 167 -16.09 2.11 1.75
N ILE A 168 -15.47 3.26 1.51
CA ILE A 168 -15.23 4.28 2.56
C ILE A 168 -16.56 4.90 3.02
N ILE A 169 -17.46 5.23 2.08
CA ILE A 169 -18.79 5.76 2.38
C ILE A 169 -19.64 4.75 3.15
N ASP A 170 -19.62 3.47 2.74
CA ASP A 170 -20.36 2.39 3.40
C ASP A 170 -19.86 2.16 4.84
N ALA A 171 -18.59 2.49 5.11
CA ALA A 171 -18.01 2.48 6.46
C ALA A 171 -18.30 3.75 7.26
N GLY A 172 -19.07 4.70 6.73
CA GLY A 172 -19.41 5.97 7.38
C GLY A 172 -18.23 6.95 7.49
N ALA A 173 -17.19 6.79 6.67
CA ALA A 173 -15.97 7.57 6.74
C ALA A 173 -15.83 8.55 5.55
N TYR A 174 -14.97 9.54 5.71
CA TYR A 174 -14.63 10.50 4.66
C TYR A 174 -13.34 10.08 3.93
N PRO A 175 -13.30 10.07 2.58
CA PRO A 175 -12.05 9.82 1.86
C PRO A 175 -11.14 11.05 1.89
N SER A 176 -10.16 11.06 2.79
CA SER A 176 -9.32 12.22 3.09
C SER A 176 -8.66 12.95 1.90
N PRO A 177 -8.22 12.30 0.81
CA PRO A 177 -7.72 13.01 -0.37
C PRO A 177 -8.76 13.90 -1.05
N LEU A 178 -10.05 13.57 -0.92
CA LEU A 178 -11.11 14.25 -1.65
C LEU A 178 -11.22 15.70 -1.20
N GLY A 179 -10.97 16.63 -2.13
CA GLY A 179 -11.03 18.07 -1.88
C GLY A 179 -9.81 18.66 -1.17
N TYR A 180 -8.90 17.83 -0.64
CA TYR A 180 -7.68 18.30 0.02
C TYR A 180 -6.79 19.07 -0.97
N GLY A 181 -6.55 20.36 -0.73
CA GLY A 181 -5.80 21.22 -1.66
C GLY A 181 -6.37 21.25 -3.09
N GLY A 182 -7.67 21.00 -3.25
CA GLY A 182 -8.33 20.89 -4.56
C GLY A 182 -8.20 19.52 -5.25
N PHE A 183 -7.63 18.50 -4.58
CA PHE A 183 -7.49 17.17 -5.16
C PHE A 183 -8.87 16.56 -5.52
N PRO A 184 -9.07 16.02 -6.74
CA PRO A 184 -10.42 15.76 -7.25
C PRO A 184 -10.98 14.36 -6.94
N LYS A 185 -10.18 13.46 -6.36
CA LYS A 185 -10.50 12.02 -6.23
C LYS A 185 -10.30 11.54 -4.80
N SER A 186 -10.76 10.32 -4.51
CA SER A 186 -10.82 9.74 -3.16
C SER A 186 -9.54 9.02 -2.77
N VAL A 187 -8.74 8.62 -3.76
CA VAL A 187 -7.47 7.91 -3.60
C VAL A 187 -6.45 8.39 -4.63
N CYS A 188 -5.17 8.15 -4.36
CA CYS A 188 -4.09 8.38 -5.32
C CYS A 188 -3.69 7.05 -5.99
N THR A 189 -3.59 7.06 -7.33
CA THR A 189 -3.16 5.92 -8.15
C THR A 189 -1.91 6.28 -8.93
N SER A 190 -0.75 5.82 -8.48
CA SER A 190 0.55 6.18 -9.04
C SER A 190 1.12 5.02 -9.86
N VAL A 191 1.19 5.22 -11.18
CA VAL A 191 1.56 4.19 -12.17
C VAL A 191 2.96 4.41 -12.72
N ASN A 192 3.80 3.37 -12.71
CA ASN A 192 5.14 3.38 -13.31
C ASN A 192 6.02 4.54 -12.83
N GLU A 193 6.28 5.56 -13.68
CA GLU A 193 7.11 6.74 -13.36
C GLU A 193 6.38 7.82 -12.56
N CYS A 194 5.07 7.69 -12.34
CA CYS A 194 4.34 8.56 -11.40
C CYS A 194 4.75 8.17 -9.98
N MET A 195 5.46 9.07 -9.29
CA MET A 195 6.03 8.80 -7.97
C MET A 195 4.96 8.74 -6.87
N CYS A 196 4.13 9.79 -6.78
CA CYS A 196 3.10 9.99 -5.77
C CYS A 196 1.94 10.81 -6.36
N HIS A 197 0.79 10.82 -5.67
CA HIS A 197 -0.35 11.69 -5.97
C HIS A 197 -0.92 11.58 -7.39
N GLY A 198 -0.77 10.43 -8.05
CA GLY A 198 -1.41 10.20 -9.35
C GLY A 198 -2.92 10.30 -9.25
N ILE A 199 -3.55 11.11 -10.12
CA ILE A 199 -5.01 11.30 -10.11
C ILE A 199 -5.68 10.15 -10.86
N PRO A 200 -6.61 9.42 -10.23
CA PRO A 200 -7.43 8.41 -10.92
C PRO A 200 -8.15 8.98 -12.15
N ASP A 201 -8.02 8.30 -13.29
CA ASP A 201 -8.51 8.75 -14.59
C ASP A 201 -8.93 7.56 -15.48
N SER A 202 -9.30 7.83 -16.73
CA SER A 202 -9.76 6.81 -17.68
C SER A 202 -8.66 5.87 -18.20
N ARG A 203 -7.42 5.95 -17.69
CA ARG A 203 -6.32 5.10 -18.13
C ARG A 203 -6.53 3.67 -17.65
N GLN A 204 -6.51 2.74 -18.58
CA GLN A 204 -6.54 1.31 -18.28
C GLN A 204 -5.16 0.78 -17.84
N LEU A 205 -5.16 -0.09 -16.84
CA LEU A 205 -3.97 -0.77 -16.35
C LEU A 205 -3.49 -1.77 -17.40
N GLN A 206 -2.19 -1.78 -17.63
CA GLN A 206 -1.54 -2.74 -18.52
C GLN A 206 -0.95 -3.88 -17.71
N VAL A 207 -0.82 -5.07 -18.30
CA VAL A 207 -0.21 -6.26 -17.67
C VAL A 207 1.19 -5.99 -17.10
N VAL A 208 1.88 -5.01 -17.69
CA VAL A 208 3.27 -4.65 -17.35
C VAL A 208 3.38 -3.45 -16.40
N CYS A 209 2.27 -2.89 -15.93
CA CYS A 209 2.26 -1.73 -15.05
C CYS A 209 2.66 -2.10 -13.62
N PHE A 210 3.55 -1.30 -13.04
CA PHE A 210 3.69 -1.23 -11.58
C PHE A 210 2.69 -0.20 -11.05
N HIS A 211 2.04 -0.52 -9.94
CA HIS A 211 1.04 0.34 -9.30
C HIS A 211 1.37 0.52 -7.83
N ARG A 212 1.43 1.79 -7.43
CA ARG A 212 1.35 2.19 -6.03
C ARG A 212 0.00 2.85 -5.81
N LEU A 213 -0.80 2.25 -4.94
CA LEU A 213 -1.96 2.90 -4.36
C LEU A 213 -1.51 3.61 -3.09
N GLU A 214 -1.76 4.91 -3.02
CA GLU A 214 -1.57 5.70 -1.81
C GLU A 214 -2.96 6.05 -1.29
N LEU A 215 -3.30 5.46 -0.14
CA LEU A 215 -4.56 5.66 0.53
C LEU A 215 -4.31 6.45 1.82
N LEU A 216 -5.06 7.53 1.99
CA LEU A 216 -5.18 8.25 3.25
C LEU A 216 -6.66 8.16 3.63
N ILE A 217 -6.98 7.55 4.76
CA ILE A 217 -8.32 7.61 5.37
C ILE A 217 -8.17 8.45 6.62
#